data_AF-A0A935X688-F1
#
_entry.id   AF-A0A935X688-F1
#
_cell.length_a   1.000
_cell.length_b   1.000
_cell.length_c   1.000
_cell.angle_alpha   90.00
_cell.angle_beta   90.00
_cell.angle_gamma   90.00
#
_symmetry.space_group_name_H-M   'P 1'
#
loop_
_entity.id
_entity.type
_entity.pdbx_description
1 polymer ?
#
loop_
_entity_poly.entity_id
_entity_poly.type
_entity_poly.pdbx_seq_one_letter_code
_entity_poly.pdbx_strand_id
1 'polypeptide(L)'
;MSAIEDAAYNTVHDYPGGAEALAPRMGKSAKVLDSKVNRNEFRHHLTLREAVQIMGLTGDHRMVRAICRHLGYLDPIRAVVYEGIADEQLLELVAAATVTSSDHEFESFDEQTIEAMTALAELRDRLRGMVVEDPVSLRKV
;
A
#
# COMPACT_ATOMS: atom_id res chain seq x y z
N MET A 1 -23.61 15.64 2.27
CA MET A 1 -23.99 15.36 0.86
C MET A 1 -23.20 16.18 -0.13
N SER A 2 -22.75 17.40 0.20
CA SER A 2 -21.98 18.27 -0.72
C SER A 2 -20.76 17.59 -1.38
N ALA A 3 -19.99 16.78 -0.65
CA ALA A 3 -18.82 16.10 -1.23
C ALA A 3 -19.16 15.13 -2.39
N ILE A 4 -20.35 14.50 -2.35
CA ILE A 4 -20.82 13.61 -3.43
C ILE A 4 -21.29 14.43 -4.63
N GLU A 5 -21.98 15.54 -4.37
CA GLU A 5 -22.46 16.47 -5.40
C GLU A 5 -21.29 17.20 -6.09
N ASP A 6 -20.29 17.65 -5.32
CA ASP A 6 -19.04 18.23 -5.82
C ASP A 6 -18.27 17.20 -6.65
N ALA A 7 -18.24 15.94 -6.22
CA ALA A 7 -17.64 14.86 -7.00
C ALA A 7 -18.37 14.67 -8.33
N ALA A 8 -19.70 14.70 -8.36
CA ALA A 8 -20.48 14.58 -9.60
C ALA A 8 -20.26 15.78 -10.53
N TYR A 9 -20.32 17.00 -10.00
CA TYR A 9 -20.07 18.24 -10.74
C TYR A 9 -18.68 18.22 -11.39
N ASN A 10 -17.64 17.97 -10.60
CA ASN A 10 -16.27 17.99 -11.11
C ASN A 10 -16.00 16.84 -12.09
N THR A 11 -16.60 15.66 -11.90
CA THR A 11 -16.42 14.55 -12.86
C THR A 11 -16.89 14.93 -14.27
N VAL A 12 -18.01 15.66 -14.36
CA VAL A 12 -18.56 16.09 -15.66
C VAL A 12 -17.76 17.24 -16.24
N HIS A 13 -17.37 18.23 -15.43
CA HIS A 13 -16.71 19.44 -15.92
C HIS A 13 -15.22 19.26 -16.20
N ASP A 14 -14.55 18.34 -15.50
CA ASP A 14 -13.14 18.00 -15.74
C ASP A 14 -12.95 17.03 -16.90
N TYR A 15 -14.02 16.37 -17.36
CA TYR A 15 -13.97 15.50 -18.53
C TYR A 15 -13.59 16.32 -19.77
N PRO A 16 -12.69 15.84 -20.66
CA PRO A 16 -12.34 16.57 -21.88
C PRO A 16 -13.58 16.90 -22.73
N GLY A 17 -13.85 18.20 -22.91
CA GLY A 17 -15.06 18.70 -23.59
C GLY A 17 -16.32 18.78 -22.71
N GLY A 18 -16.20 18.51 -21.41
CA GLY A 18 -17.21 18.72 -20.39
C GLY A 18 -18.52 17.97 -20.65
N ALA A 19 -19.63 18.59 -20.23
CA ALA A 19 -20.97 18.07 -20.48
C ALA A 19 -21.33 17.96 -21.96
N GLU A 20 -20.80 18.85 -22.82
CA GLU A 20 -21.03 18.82 -24.27
C GLU A 20 -20.49 17.55 -24.93
N ALA A 21 -19.32 17.08 -24.50
CA ALA A 21 -18.76 15.82 -24.99
C ALA A 21 -19.35 14.58 -24.30
N LEU A 22 -19.66 14.67 -23.00
CA LEU A 22 -20.09 13.51 -22.21
C LEU A 22 -21.58 13.18 -22.39
N ALA A 23 -22.46 14.19 -22.41
CA ALA A 23 -23.91 13.98 -22.41
C ALA A 23 -24.43 13.19 -23.63
N PRO A 24 -23.94 13.41 -24.87
CA PRO A 24 -24.36 12.62 -26.02
C PRO A 24 -24.03 11.13 -25.87
N ARG A 25 -22.90 10.79 -25.23
CA ARG A 25 -22.52 9.39 -24.92
C ARG A 25 -23.46 8.74 -23.90
N MET A 26 -24.24 9.54 -23.18
CA MET A 26 -25.30 9.10 -22.27
C MET A 26 -26.71 9.16 -22.87
N GLY A 27 -26.86 9.56 -24.14
CA GLY A 27 -28.16 9.80 -24.77
C GLY A 27 -28.89 11.01 -24.17
N LYS A 28 -28.16 12.04 -23.75
CA LYS A 28 -28.68 13.27 -23.14
C LYS A 28 -28.15 14.53 -23.83
N SER A 29 -28.87 15.64 -23.68
CA SER A 29 -28.32 16.96 -24.02
C SER A 29 -27.40 17.48 -22.92
N ALA A 30 -26.38 18.27 -23.27
CA ALA A 30 -25.46 18.89 -22.31
C ALA A 30 -26.19 19.68 -21.21
N LYS A 31 -27.17 20.51 -21.58
CA LYS A 31 -28.00 21.28 -20.64
C LYS A 31 -28.68 20.41 -19.57
N VAL A 32 -29.19 19.24 -19.96
CA VAL A 32 -29.85 18.30 -19.02
C VAL A 32 -28.82 17.69 -18.07
N LEU A 33 -27.63 17.35 -18.57
CA LEU A 33 -26.57 16.82 -17.71
C LEU A 33 -26.05 17.89 -16.74
N ASP A 34 -25.85 19.10 -17.21
CA ASP A 34 -25.45 20.25 -16.37
C ASP A 34 -26.46 20.54 -15.28
N SER A 35 -27.75 20.61 -15.61
CA SER A 35 -28.79 20.79 -14.59
C SER A 35 -28.82 19.64 -13.58
N LYS A 36 -28.42 18.42 -13.98
CA LYS A 36 -28.41 17.25 -13.10
C LYS A 36 -27.25 17.22 -12.11
N VAL A 37 -26.11 17.78 -12.48
CA VAL A 37 -24.93 17.88 -11.61
C VAL A 37 -24.83 19.23 -10.91
N ASN A 38 -25.76 20.15 -11.19
CA ASN A 38 -25.82 21.44 -10.53
C ASN A 38 -26.29 21.30 -9.07
N ARG A 39 -25.37 21.53 -8.14
CA ARG A 39 -25.57 21.57 -6.69
C ARG A 39 -26.64 22.57 -6.20
N ASN A 40 -27.00 23.55 -7.00
CA ASN A 40 -28.03 24.54 -6.65
C ASN A 40 -29.42 24.20 -7.21
N GLU A 41 -29.58 23.11 -7.96
CA GLU A 41 -30.84 22.70 -8.57
C GLU A 41 -31.43 21.48 -7.84
N PHE A 42 -32.65 21.63 -7.30
CA PHE A 42 -33.28 20.61 -6.44
C PHE A 42 -34.35 19.77 -7.16
N ARG A 43 -34.58 19.99 -8.46
CA ARG A 43 -35.66 19.31 -9.21
C ARG A 43 -35.18 18.12 -10.03
N HIS A 44 -33.94 18.17 -10.50
CA HIS A 44 -33.43 17.22 -11.48
C HIS A 44 -32.21 16.51 -10.93
N HIS A 45 -32.38 15.66 -9.92
CA HIS A 45 -31.23 14.95 -9.34
C HIS A 45 -30.60 13.98 -10.34
N LEU A 46 -29.29 13.83 -10.21
CA LEU A 46 -28.54 12.75 -10.83
C LEU A 46 -29.00 11.42 -10.23
N THR A 47 -29.47 10.49 -11.07
CA THR A 47 -29.85 9.16 -10.62
C THR A 47 -28.61 8.27 -10.44
N LEU A 48 -28.71 7.23 -9.61
CA LEU A 48 -27.60 6.28 -9.42
C LEU A 48 -27.14 5.65 -10.73
N ARG A 49 -28.07 5.29 -11.63
CA ARG A 49 -27.75 4.74 -12.95
C ARG A 49 -26.93 5.70 -13.79
N GLU A 50 -27.29 6.99 -13.78
CA GLU A 50 -26.55 8.03 -14.49
C GLU A 50 -25.16 8.24 -13.89
N ALA A 51 -25.04 8.25 -12.55
CA ALA A 51 -23.76 8.36 -11.87
C ALA A 51 -22.80 7.21 -12.23
N VAL A 52 -23.30 5.97 -12.23
CA VAL A 52 -22.52 4.79 -12.65
C VAL A 52 -22.10 4.89 -14.12
N GLN A 53 -23.01 5.34 -14.99
CA GLN A 53 -22.70 5.54 -16.41
C GLN A 53 -21.62 6.61 -16.63
N ILE A 54 -21.70 7.74 -15.91
CA ILE A 54 -20.67 8.78 -15.95
C ILE A 54 -19.32 8.19 -15.54
N MET A 55 -19.23 7.54 -14.38
CA MET A 55 -17.98 6.93 -13.90
C MET A 55 -17.41 5.92 -14.90
N GLY A 56 -18.26 5.10 -15.53
CA GLY A 56 -17.83 4.14 -16.54
C GLY A 56 -17.32 4.79 -17.84
N LEU A 57 -17.93 5.89 -18.28
CA LEU A 57 -17.55 6.59 -19.52
C LEU A 57 -16.30 7.47 -19.37
N THR A 58 -16.08 8.01 -18.16
CA THR A 58 -14.94 8.89 -17.86
C THR A 58 -13.76 8.15 -17.25
N GLY A 59 -14.00 6.98 -16.62
CA GLY A 59 -13.01 6.29 -15.79
C GLY A 59 -12.75 6.98 -14.45
N ASP A 60 -13.46 8.07 -14.15
CA ASP A 60 -13.27 8.84 -12.93
C ASP A 60 -14.24 8.37 -11.83
N HIS A 61 -13.65 7.76 -10.82
CA HIS A 61 -14.36 7.12 -9.71
C HIS A 61 -14.48 8.02 -8.47
N ARG A 62 -14.37 9.36 -8.60
CA ARG A 62 -14.45 10.27 -7.44
C ARG A 62 -15.82 10.25 -6.75
N MET A 63 -16.91 10.02 -7.49
CA MET A 63 -18.24 9.88 -6.89
C MET A 63 -18.33 8.67 -5.96
N VAL A 64 -17.85 7.49 -6.39
CA VAL A 64 -17.86 6.30 -5.52
C VAL A 64 -16.93 6.45 -4.32
N ARG A 65 -15.76 7.10 -4.47
CA ARG A 65 -14.90 7.45 -3.32
C ARG A 65 -15.62 8.35 -2.31
N ALA A 66 -16.32 9.38 -2.80
CA ALA A 66 -17.10 10.27 -1.94
C ALA A 66 -18.23 9.52 -1.20
N ILE A 67 -18.91 8.58 -1.87
CA ILE A 67 -19.93 7.72 -1.27
C ILE A 67 -19.32 6.84 -0.17
N CYS A 68 -18.22 6.14 -0.44
CA CYS A 68 -17.54 5.29 0.54
C CYS A 68 -17.17 6.07 1.79
N ARG A 69 -16.49 7.21 1.64
CA ARG A 69 -16.09 8.07 2.76
C ARG A 69 -17.29 8.61 3.54
N HIS A 70 -18.35 9.01 2.85
CA HIS A 70 -19.58 9.50 3.49
C HIS A 70 -20.23 8.43 4.39
N LEU A 71 -20.13 7.17 3.99
CA LEU A 71 -20.67 6.02 4.71
C LEU A 71 -19.67 5.41 5.72
N GLY A 72 -18.48 5.98 5.88
CA GLY A 72 -17.45 5.46 6.80
C GLY A 72 -16.68 4.25 6.28
N TYR A 73 -16.74 3.97 4.98
CA TYR A 73 -15.93 2.94 4.33
C TYR A 73 -14.61 3.51 3.80
N LEU A 74 -13.63 2.61 3.65
CA LEU A 74 -12.39 2.90 2.92
C LEU A 74 -12.68 3.16 1.43
N ASP A 75 -11.76 3.85 0.76
CA ASP A 75 -11.83 4.03 -0.68
C ASP A 75 -11.89 2.67 -1.40
N PRO A 76 -12.66 2.55 -2.51
CA PRO A 76 -12.84 1.29 -3.19
C PRO A 76 -11.51 0.81 -3.80
N ILE A 77 -11.12 -0.40 -3.44
CA ILE A 77 -10.00 -1.11 -4.07
C ILE A 77 -10.51 -1.66 -5.39
N ARG A 78 -9.86 -1.28 -6.49
CA ARG A 78 -10.25 -1.76 -7.82
C ARG A 78 -9.96 -3.26 -7.88
N ALA A 79 -10.98 -4.06 -8.18
CA ALA A 79 -10.77 -5.46 -8.51
C ALA A 79 -9.83 -5.52 -9.73
N VAL A 80 -8.68 -6.16 -9.52
CA VAL A 80 -7.82 -6.57 -10.62
C VAL A 80 -8.40 -7.89 -11.10
N VAL A 81 -8.66 -8.04 -12.40
CA VAL A 81 -8.94 -9.37 -12.96
C VAL A 81 -7.63 -10.13 -12.78
N TYR A 82 -7.58 -10.96 -11.77
CA TYR A 82 -6.41 -11.73 -11.45
C TYR A 82 -6.42 -12.96 -12.36
N GLU A 83 -5.66 -12.89 -13.45
CA GLU A 83 -5.33 -14.05 -14.30
C GLU A 83 -4.19 -14.89 -13.70
N GLY A 84 -3.85 -14.64 -12.43
CA GLY A 84 -2.71 -15.23 -11.75
C GLY A 84 -3.05 -16.45 -10.90
N ILE A 85 -1.98 -16.94 -10.29
CA ILE A 85 -1.87 -18.15 -9.50
C ILE A 85 -2.87 -18.17 -8.32
N ALA A 86 -3.71 -19.20 -8.19
CA ALA A 86 -4.76 -19.28 -7.16
C ALA A 86 -4.25 -18.91 -5.75
N ASP A 87 -5.12 -18.34 -4.89
CA ASP A 87 -4.75 -17.85 -3.55
C ASP A 87 -3.82 -18.81 -2.77
N GLU A 88 -4.06 -20.12 -2.88
CA GLU A 88 -3.22 -21.18 -2.28
C GLU A 88 -1.76 -21.14 -2.74
N GLN A 89 -1.53 -20.93 -4.03
CA GLN A 89 -0.19 -20.87 -4.61
C GLN A 89 0.49 -19.51 -4.33
N LEU A 90 -0.29 -18.43 -4.20
CA LEU A 90 0.23 -17.15 -3.69
C LEU A 90 0.66 -17.29 -2.22
N LEU A 91 -0.14 -17.97 -1.40
CA LEU A 91 0.17 -18.30 -0.01
C LEU A 91 1.42 -19.16 0.09
N GLU A 92 1.56 -20.17 -0.76
CA GLU A 92 2.75 -21.03 -0.82
C GLU A 92 4.00 -20.23 -1.20
N LEU A 93 3.90 -19.34 -2.20
CA LEU A 93 5.00 -18.48 -2.62
C LEU A 93 5.44 -17.51 -1.50
N VAL A 94 4.48 -16.86 -0.82
CA VAL A 94 4.77 -15.96 0.30
C VAL A 94 5.39 -16.73 1.47
N ALA A 95 4.85 -17.90 1.81
CA ALA A 95 5.40 -18.76 2.85
C ALA A 95 6.84 -19.16 2.53
N ALA A 96 7.13 -19.63 1.31
CA ALA A 96 8.47 -20.00 0.87
C ALA A 96 9.47 -18.84 0.94
N ALA A 97 9.06 -17.63 0.54
CA ALA A 97 9.89 -16.42 0.62
C ALA A 97 10.19 -16.01 2.07
N THR A 98 9.23 -16.16 2.99
CA THR A 98 9.45 -15.85 4.41
C THR A 98 10.36 -16.86 5.11
N VAL A 99 10.28 -18.15 4.74
CA VAL A 99 11.16 -19.20 5.28
C VAL A 99 12.60 -18.96 4.83
N THR A 100 12.83 -18.77 3.53
CA THR A 100 14.18 -18.50 2.99
C THR A 100 14.82 -17.24 3.55
N SER A 101 14.02 -16.19 3.78
CA SER A 101 14.54 -14.96 4.42
C SER A 101 14.90 -15.21 5.88
N SER A 102 14.09 -15.98 6.62
CA SER A 102 14.35 -16.31 8.02
C SER A 102 15.60 -17.19 8.18
N ASP A 103 15.76 -18.21 7.33
CA ASP A 103 16.90 -19.12 7.39
C ASP A 103 18.23 -18.39 7.14
N HIS A 104 18.26 -17.48 6.16
CA HIS A 104 19.43 -16.65 5.89
C HIS A 104 19.76 -15.67 7.03
N GLU A 105 18.74 -15.09 7.69
CA GLU A 105 18.95 -14.24 8.86
C GLU A 105 19.56 -15.03 10.03
N PHE A 106 19.09 -16.25 10.27
CA PHE A 106 19.65 -17.13 11.31
C PHE A 106 21.08 -17.59 11.01
N GLU A 107 21.38 -18.01 9.78
CA GLU A 107 22.74 -18.39 9.37
C GLU A 107 23.72 -17.22 9.55
N SER A 108 23.32 -16.01 9.16
CA SER A 108 24.15 -14.82 9.32
C SER A 108 24.45 -14.46 10.78
N PHE A 109 23.51 -14.73 11.69
CA PHE A 109 23.69 -14.53 13.12
C PHE A 109 24.64 -15.57 13.73
N ASP A 110 24.55 -16.83 13.30
CA ASP A 110 25.45 -17.90 13.73
C ASP A 110 26.89 -17.64 13.28
N GLU A 111 27.10 -17.21 12.04
CA GLU A 111 28.43 -16.82 11.53
C GLU A 111 29.03 -15.67 12.36
N GLN A 112 28.26 -14.61 12.59
CA GLN A 112 28.71 -13.46 13.42
C GLN A 112 29.00 -13.87 14.86
N THR A 113 28.24 -14.82 15.41
CA THR A 113 28.46 -15.33 16.77
C THR A 113 29.76 -16.12 16.85
N ILE A 114 30.05 -16.99 15.87
CA ILE A 114 31.31 -17.73 15.79
C ILE A 114 32.50 -16.78 15.65
N GLU A 115 32.39 -15.76 14.79
CA GLU A 115 33.43 -14.76 14.61
C GLU A 115 33.71 -14.00 15.91
N ALA A 116 32.65 -13.52 16.58
CA ALA A 116 32.76 -12.80 17.85
C ALA A 116 33.37 -13.69 18.95
N MET A 117 32.97 -14.95 19.05
CA MET A 117 33.53 -15.89 20.04
C MET A 117 35.00 -16.20 19.76
N THR A 118 35.39 -16.34 18.49
CA THR A 118 36.79 -16.50 18.07
C THR A 118 37.63 -15.30 18.49
N ALA A 119 37.17 -14.09 18.17
CA ALA A 119 37.86 -12.85 18.54
C ALA A 119 37.99 -12.71 20.07
N LEU A 120 36.96 -13.11 20.83
CA LEU A 120 37.00 -13.11 22.30
C LEU A 120 38.02 -14.13 22.84
N ALA A 121 38.12 -15.31 22.22
CA ALA A 121 39.09 -16.33 22.59
C ALA A 121 40.53 -15.88 22.33
N GLU A 122 40.78 -15.25 21.19
CA GLU A 122 42.09 -14.64 20.87
C GLU A 122 42.46 -13.54 21.86
N LEU A 123 41.51 -12.67 22.21
CA LEU A 123 41.72 -11.62 23.21
C LEU A 123 42.08 -12.22 24.57
N ARG A 124 41.36 -13.28 25.00
CA ARG A 124 41.63 -13.98 26.25
C ARG A 124 43.03 -14.59 26.26
N ASP A 125 43.43 -15.23 25.17
CA ASP A 125 44.74 -15.86 25.07
C ASP A 125 45.87 -14.81 25.06
N ARG A 126 45.64 -13.65 24.42
CA ARG A 126 46.54 -12.50 24.50
C ARG A 126 46.68 -11.95 25.92
N LEU A 127 45.56 -11.78 26.63
CA LEU A 127 45.56 -11.32 28.03
C LEU A 127 46.31 -12.31 28.94
N ARG A 128 46.13 -13.62 28.72
CA ARG A 128 46.85 -14.66 29.45
C ARG A 128 48.36 -14.57 29.24
N GLY A 129 48.80 -14.32 28.02
CA GLY A 129 50.22 -14.11 27.70
C GLY A 129 50.82 -12.84 28.29
N MET A 130 50.00 -11.87 28.70
CA MET A 130 50.45 -10.64 29.38
C MET A 130 50.56 -10.79 30.90
N VAL A 131 50.01 -11.86 31.50
CA VAL A 131 50.23 -12.17 32.92
C VAL A 131 51.63 -12.78 33.05
N VAL A 132 52.61 -11.93 33.35
CA VAL A 132 53.95 -12.38 33.78
C VAL A 132 53.78 -13.01 35.16
N GLU A 133 54.07 -14.31 35.30
CA GLU A 133 54.21 -14.90 36.62
C GLU A 133 55.43 -14.27 37.30
N ASP A 134 55.17 -13.57 38.41
CA ASP A 134 56.20 -12.95 39.24
C ASP A 134 57.15 -14.06 39.71
N PRO A 135 58.46 -14.04 39.36
CA PRO A 135 59.34 -15.12 39.73
C PRO A 135 59.45 -15.11 41.26
N VAL A 136 58.92 -16.18 41.87
CA VAL A 136 59.02 -16.43 43.31
C VAL A 136 60.48 -16.23 43.72
N SER A 137 60.75 -15.13 44.41
CA SER A 137 62.06 -14.79 44.93
C SER A 137 62.42 -15.84 45.98
N LEU A 138 63.13 -16.89 45.53
CA LEU A 138 63.79 -17.85 46.40
C LEU A 138 64.91 -17.13 47.14
N ARG A 139 64.58 -16.54 48.29
CA ARG A 139 65.59 -16.12 49.26
C ARG A 139 66.21 -17.36 49.88
N LYS A 140 67.38 -17.73 49.36
CA LYS A 140 68.31 -18.65 50.00
C LYS A 140 69.05 -17.93 51.15
N VAL A 141 69.13 -18.65 52.26
CA VAL A 141 69.94 -18.47 53.49
C VAL A 141 69.45 -17.39 54.46
#